data_AF-A0A439LL88-F1
#
_entry.id   AF-A0A439LL88-F1
#
_cell.length_a   1.000
_cell.length_b   1.000
_cell.length_c   1.000
_cell.angle_alpha   90.00
_cell.angle_beta   90.00
_cell.angle_gamma   90.00
#
_symmetry.space_group_name_H-M   'P 1'
#
loop_
_entity.id
_entity.type
_entity.pdbx_description
1 polymer ?
#
loop_
_entity_poly.entity_id
_entity_poly.type
_entity_poly.pdbx_seq_one_letter_code
_entity_poly.pdbx_strand_id
1 'polypeptide(L)'
;MIFTQPVIHEFGNISVPTTLIIGGKDRTAPGGNRASADVAKTLGHNPKLGHAAAAAIPSATLLEFPELGHSLQIGSDKVAASGL
;
A
#
# COMPACT_ATOMS: atom_id res chain seq x y z
N MET A 1 -14.37 -1.57 11.16
CA MET A 1 -12.93 -1.27 11.02
C MET A 1 -12.65 -0.57 9.70
N ILE A 2 -12.61 -1.26 8.55
CA ILE A 2 -12.07 -0.68 7.30
C ILE A 2 -12.80 0.57 6.73
N PHE A 3 -14.10 0.74 7.02
CA PHE A 3 -14.88 1.90 6.55
C PHE A 3 -15.08 3.00 7.60
N THR A 4 -14.98 2.65 8.88
CA THR A 4 -15.45 3.51 9.98
C THR A 4 -14.34 3.98 10.90
N GLN A 5 -13.14 3.40 10.77
CA GLN A 5 -12.01 3.64 11.65
C GLN A 5 -10.74 3.81 10.81
N PRO A 6 -10.60 4.92 10.06
CA PRO A 6 -9.41 5.19 9.26
C PRO A 6 -8.21 5.52 10.16
N VAL A 7 -7.05 4.95 9.87
CA VAL A 7 -5.81 5.15 10.64
C VAL A 7 -4.79 6.07 9.95
N ILE A 8 -5.08 6.52 8.73
CA ILE A 8 -4.11 7.27 7.89
C ILE A 8 -3.64 8.56 8.57
N HIS A 9 -4.49 9.21 9.35
CA HIS A 9 -4.18 10.46 10.06
C HIS A 9 -3.21 10.25 11.24
N GLU A 10 -3.02 9.00 11.66
CA GLU A 10 -2.17 8.63 12.79
C GLU A 10 -0.78 8.15 12.35
N PHE A 11 -0.50 8.08 11.04
CA PHE A 11 0.79 7.59 10.53
C PHE A 11 1.98 8.42 11.04
N GLY A 12 1.78 9.71 11.28
CA GLY A 12 2.79 10.59 11.89
C GLY A 12 3.13 10.23 13.34
N ASN A 13 2.29 9.44 14.03
CA ASN A 13 2.52 9.00 15.41
C ASN A 13 3.41 7.75 15.48
N ILE A 14 3.74 7.12 14.36
CA ILE A 14 4.60 5.93 14.32
C ILE A 14 6.04 6.36 14.64
N SER A 15 6.54 5.94 15.80
CA SER A 15 7.85 6.36 16.33
C SER A 15 8.97 5.33 16.13
N VAL A 16 8.71 4.24 15.40
CA VAL A 16 9.68 3.15 15.14
C VAL A 16 10.02 3.08 13.65
N PRO A 17 11.22 2.58 13.29
CA PRO A 17 11.54 2.29 11.90
C PRO A 17 10.49 1.40 11.26
N THR A 18 9.98 1.79 10.10
CA THR A 18 8.86 1.13 9.44
C THR A 18 9.22 0.79 8.00
N THR A 19 9.02 -0.46 7.61
CA THR A 19 9.17 -0.87 6.20
C THR A 19 7.79 -1.09 5.60
N LEU A 20 7.47 -0.34 4.55
CA LEU A 20 6.30 -0.55 3.71
C LEU A 20 6.70 -1.42 2.52
N ILE A 21 6.02 -2.56 2.34
CA ILE A 21 6.24 -3.49 1.23
C ILE A 21 4.96 -3.49 0.40
N ILE A 22 5.01 -3.03 -0.85
CA ILE A 22 3.82 -2.87 -1.68
C ILE A 22 3.94 -3.56 -3.04
N GLY A 23 2.84 -4.15 -3.50
CA GLY A 23 2.71 -4.69 -4.85
C GLY A 23 2.20 -3.64 -5.83
N GLY A 24 2.88 -3.48 -6.97
CA GLY A 24 2.56 -2.47 -7.98
C GLY A 24 1.23 -2.68 -8.71
N LYS A 25 0.76 -3.94 -8.76
CA LYS A 25 -0.53 -4.32 -9.36
C LYS A 25 -1.68 -4.33 -8.36
N ASP A 26 -1.44 -4.02 -7.08
CA ASP A 26 -2.50 -4.01 -6.08
C ASP A 26 -3.50 -2.87 -6.35
N ARG A 27 -4.77 -3.24 -6.55
CA ARG A 27 -5.92 -2.35 -6.75
C ARG A 27 -6.97 -2.45 -5.64
N THR A 28 -6.58 -2.96 -4.48
CA THR A 28 -7.48 -3.16 -3.35
C THR A 28 -8.08 -1.84 -2.89
N ALA A 29 -9.40 -1.75 -2.96
CA ALA A 29 -10.18 -0.60 -2.52
C ALA A 29 -11.52 -1.08 -1.95
N PRO A 30 -11.66 -1.20 -0.61
CA PRO A 30 -12.90 -1.58 0.01
C PRO A 30 -14.06 -0.69 -0.46
N GLY A 31 -15.12 -1.30 -1.00
CA GLY A 31 -16.28 -0.57 -1.52
C GLY A 31 -16.10 0.03 -2.92
N GLY A 32 -14.94 -0.15 -3.56
CA GLY A 32 -14.70 0.37 -4.92
C GLY A 32 -15.68 -0.17 -5.97
N ASN A 33 -16.19 -1.39 -5.78
CA ASN A 33 -17.23 -1.99 -6.63
C ASN A 33 -18.61 -1.31 -6.53
N ARG A 34 -18.85 -0.51 -5.49
CA ARG A 34 -20.10 0.25 -5.27
C ARG A 34 -19.95 1.73 -5.63
N ALA A 35 -18.73 2.17 -5.97
CA ALA A 35 -18.47 3.54 -6.38
C ALA A 35 -18.99 3.79 -7.81
N SER A 36 -19.24 5.05 -8.15
CA SER A 36 -19.47 5.41 -9.55
C SER A 36 -18.25 5.04 -10.41
N ALA A 37 -18.45 4.81 -11.71
CA ALA A 37 -17.37 4.40 -12.61
C ALA A 37 -16.17 5.36 -12.57
N ASP A 38 -16.41 6.66 -12.45
CA ASP A 38 -15.33 7.66 -12.42
C ASP A 38 -14.57 7.66 -11.10
N VAL A 39 -15.25 7.44 -9.96
CA VAL A 39 -14.59 7.29 -8.67
C VAL A 39 -13.80 5.97 -8.62
N ALA A 40 -14.40 4.87 -9.08
CA ALA A 40 -13.76 3.54 -9.08
C ALA A 40 -12.40 3.54 -9.80
N LYS A 41 -12.26 4.29 -10.91
CA LYS A 41 -10.99 4.43 -11.65
C LYS A 41 -9.87 5.07 -10.84
N THR A 42 -10.19 5.87 -9.83
CA THR A 42 -9.21 6.58 -9.00
C THR A 42 -8.80 5.83 -7.74
N LEU A 43 -9.56 4.80 -7.35
CA LEU A 43 -9.35 4.08 -6.11
C LEU A 43 -8.27 2.99 -6.24
N GLY A 44 -7.65 2.64 -5.10
CA GLY A 44 -6.77 1.48 -4.99
C GLY A 44 -5.42 1.60 -5.68
N HIS A 45 -4.98 2.78 -6.12
CA HIS A 45 -3.67 2.93 -6.77
C HIS A 45 -2.50 2.83 -5.77
N ASN A 46 -2.18 1.60 -5.33
CA ASN A 46 -1.25 1.33 -4.24
C ASN A 46 0.17 1.91 -4.41
N PRO A 47 0.79 1.99 -5.60
CA PRO A 47 2.06 2.70 -5.76
C PRO A 47 2.00 4.15 -5.25
N LYS A 48 0.97 4.88 -5.69
CA LYS A 48 0.77 6.28 -5.25
C LYS A 48 0.45 6.36 -3.75
N LEU A 49 -0.35 5.42 -3.24
CA LEU A 49 -0.72 5.39 -1.82
C LEU A 49 0.47 5.01 -0.93
N GLY A 50 1.34 4.11 -1.37
CA GLY A 50 2.56 3.71 -0.66
C GLY A 50 3.55 4.85 -0.53
N HIS A 51 3.76 5.64 -1.59
CA HIS A 51 4.55 6.87 -1.50
C HIS A 51 3.95 7.87 -0.50
N ALA A 52 2.62 8.09 -0.55
CA ALA A 52 1.96 8.99 0.38
C ALA A 52 2.07 8.49 1.84
N ALA A 53 1.95 7.18 2.06
CA ALA A 53 2.13 6.55 3.37
C ALA A 53 3.57 6.69 3.87
N ALA A 54 4.57 6.42 3.03
CA ALA A 54 5.98 6.56 3.38
C ALA A 54 6.32 8.02 3.73
N ALA A 55 5.77 8.99 3.00
CA ALA A 55 5.96 10.41 3.29
C ALA A 55 5.32 10.86 4.62
N ALA A 56 4.27 10.18 5.07
CA ALA A 56 3.56 10.50 6.31
C ALA A 56 4.20 9.87 7.56
N ILE A 57 5.04 8.85 7.40
CA ILE A 57 5.69 8.12 8.51
C ILE A 57 7.13 8.64 8.67
N PRO A 58 7.53 9.15 9.86
CA PRO A 58 8.83 9.82 10.04
C PRO A 58 10.07 9.00 9.67
N SER A 59 10.01 7.67 9.87
CA SER A 59 11.14 6.76 9.62
C SER A 59 10.71 5.58 8.74
N ALA A 60 10.15 5.87 7.56
CA ALA A 60 9.73 4.86 6.61
C ALA A 60 10.75 4.53 5.52
N THR A 61 10.84 3.24 5.22
CA THR A 61 11.45 2.68 4.00
C THR A 61 10.34 2.11 3.13
N LEU A 62 10.34 2.42 1.84
CA LEU A 62 9.37 1.87 0.88
C LEU A 62 10.07 0.88 -0.06
N LEU A 63 9.56 -0.35 -0.12
CA LEU A 63 9.96 -1.39 -1.05
C LEU A 63 8.80 -1.71 -2.00
N GLU A 64 9.03 -1.48 -3.29
CA GLU A 64 8.00 -1.65 -4.31
C GLU A 64 8.31 -2.84 -5.21
N PHE A 65 7.27 -3.62 -5.51
CA PHE A 65 7.34 -4.81 -6.35
C PHE A 65 6.39 -4.60 -7.53
N PRO A 66 6.83 -3.95 -8.63
CA PRO A 66 5.96 -3.50 -9.71
C PRO A 66 5.07 -4.60 -10.30
N GLU A 67 5.58 -5.83 -10.31
CA GLU A 67 4.93 -6.98 -10.94
C GLU A 67 3.98 -7.75 -10.03
N LEU A 68 3.96 -7.47 -8.72
CA LEU A 68 3.17 -8.20 -7.73
C LEU A 68 1.88 -7.48 -7.35
N GLY A 69 0.88 -8.27 -6.93
CA GLY A 69 -0.43 -7.77 -6.47
C GLY A 69 -0.52 -7.65 -4.95
N HIS A 70 -1.74 -7.66 -4.41
CA HIS A 70 -2.04 -7.50 -2.98
C HIS A 70 -1.32 -8.51 -2.09
N SER A 71 -1.46 -9.80 -2.40
CA SER A 71 -0.84 -10.90 -1.67
C SER A 71 0.55 -11.21 -2.22
N LEU A 72 1.43 -10.20 -2.23
CA LEU A 72 2.76 -10.28 -2.84
C LEU A 72 3.59 -11.44 -2.30
N GLN A 73 3.42 -11.82 -1.03
CA GLN A 73 4.12 -12.94 -0.39
C GLN A 73 3.83 -14.30 -1.06
N ILE A 74 2.65 -14.47 -1.66
CA ILE A 74 2.27 -15.72 -2.34
C ILE A 74 2.84 -15.76 -3.76
N GLY A 75 2.92 -14.61 -4.44
CA GLY A 75 3.48 -14.50 -5.79
C GLY A 75 5.00 -14.31 -5.82
N SER A 76 5.66 -14.27 -4.66
CA SER A 76 7.05 -13.87 -4.50
C SER A 76 8.08 -14.99 -4.64
N ASP A 77 7.73 -16.14 -5.24
CA ASP A 77 8.63 -17.29 -5.48
C ASP A 77 9.95 -16.95 -6.23
N LYS A 78 10.14 -15.68 -6.65
CA LYS A 78 11.35 -15.16 -7.29
C LYS A 78 11.94 -13.89 -6.66
N VAL A 79 11.41 -13.40 -5.53
CA VAL A 79 11.93 -12.18 -4.88
C VAL A 79 12.55 -12.49 -3.51
N ALA A 80 13.25 -13.62 -3.44
CA ALA A 80 14.25 -13.83 -2.43
C ALA A 80 15.58 -13.25 -2.95
N ALA A 81 16.19 -12.36 -2.15
CA ALA A 81 17.60 -11.95 -2.25
C ALA A 81 18.01 -10.96 -3.36
N SER A 82 17.40 -9.77 -3.41
CA SER A 82 18.11 -8.59 -3.91
C SER A 82 18.25 -7.52 -2.84
N GLY A 83 19.18 -7.76 -1.90
CA GLY A 83 19.95 -6.71 -1.24
C GLY A 83 19.29 -5.88 -0.14
N LEU A 84 18.81 -6.54 0.92
CA LEU A 84 19.07 -6.00 2.26
C LEU A 84 20.50 -6.38 2.67
#